data_AF-A0A938T7E3-F1
#
_entry.id   AF-A0A938T7E3-F1
#
_cell.length_a   1.000
_cell.length_b   1.000
_cell.length_c   1.000
_cell.angle_alpha   90.00
_cell.angle_beta   90.00
_cell.angle_gamma   90.00
#
_symmetry.space_group_name_H-M   'P 1'
#
loop_
_entity.id
_entity.type
_entity.pdbx_description
1 polymer ?
#
loop_
_entity_poly.entity_id
_entity_poly.type
_entity_poly.pdbx_seq_one_letter_code
_entity_poly.pdbx_strand_id
1 'polypeptide(L)'
;MLLHHKPRYFPLFPLAVLLLLSCANPKADYEEVRKIQAAAEQVIGISADYDVRISECDNVIRALEGLLNKHKEGEWAAAARADLGSWQSRKAALQNEINSLIAELSGRLRLKAAEESRRKHPFSSLELIYLENQTRIKQGNNLLVKETYSVRLLTGLFGIRVMKLTTTVSGGVAMDSKKVFVDEGAQIRE
;
A
#
# COMPACT_ATOMS: atom_id res chain seq x y z
N MET A 1 -35.50 -56.83 -19.21
CA MET A 1 -35.40 -56.01 -17.98
C MET A 1 -35.46 -54.55 -18.42
N LEU A 2 -36.59 -53.83 -18.39
CA LEU A 2 -37.32 -53.30 -17.22
C LEU A 2 -36.32 -52.65 -16.23
N LEU A 3 -36.24 -51.33 -16.00
CA LEU A 3 -37.27 -50.30 -15.77
C LEU A 3 -36.67 -48.90 -16.07
N HIS A 4 -37.38 -48.03 -16.79
CA HIS A 4 -38.11 -46.86 -16.24
C HIS A 4 -37.29 -45.94 -15.29
N HIS A 5 -36.97 -44.71 -15.74
CA HIS A 5 -37.71 -43.52 -15.27
C HIS A 5 -37.45 -42.25 -16.09
N LYS A 6 -38.56 -41.56 -16.34
CA LYS A 6 -38.79 -40.31 -17.09
C LYS A 6 -38.13 -39.05 -16.46
N PRO A 7 -38.03 -37.95 -17.24
CA PRO A 7 -37.52 -36.66 -16.79
C PRO A 7 -38.49 -35.98 -15.80
N ARG A 8 -37.95 -35.22 -14.86
CA ARG A 8 -38.72 -34.30 -14.02
C ARG A 8 -38.53 -32.86 -14.50
N TYR A 9 -39.56 -32.35 -15.15
CA TYR A 9 -39.93 -30.94 -15.07
C TYR A 9 -40.52 -30.62 -13.69
N PHE A 10 -40.67 -29.31 -13.43
CA PHE A 10 -41.42 -28.61 -12.38
C PHE A 10 -40.55 -27.89 -11.33
N PRO A 11 -40.89 -26.66 -10.91
CA PRO A 11 -41.60 -25.60 -11.63
C PRO A 11 -40.93 -24.21 -11.53
N LEU A 12 -41.40 -23.30 -12.38
CA LEU A 12 -41.48 -21.88 -12.11
C LEU A 12 -42.00 -21.64 -10.69
N PHE A 13 -41.27 -20.89 -9.88
CA PHE A 13 -41.85 -20.04 -8.85
C PHE A 13 -42.05 -18.65 -9.45
N PRO A 14 -43.25 -18.31 -9.96
CA PRO A 14 -43.76 -16.96 -9.86
C PRO A 14 -44.35 -16.76 -8.45
N LEU A 15 -44.53 -15.50 -8.03
CA LEU A 15 -44.86 -15.03 -6.67
C LEU A 15 -43.65 -14.97 -5.73
N ALA A 16 -43.30 -13.84 -5.11
CA ALA A 16 -44.01 -12.58 -5.02
C ALA A 16 -43.02 -11.44 -4.84
N VAL A 17 -43.30 -10.38 -5.59
CA VAL A 17 -43.06 -9.00 -5.19
C VAL A 17 -43.69 -8.81 -3.80
N LEU A 18 -42.91 -9.07 -2.76
CA LEU A 18 -43.04 -8.48 -1.43
C LEU A 18 -41.76 -7.63 -1.34
N LEU A 19 -41.70 -6.37 -1.78
CA LEU A 19 -42.26 -5.23 -1.05
C LEU A 19 -42.33 -5.43 0.48
N LEU A 20 -41.34 -6.11 1.04
CA LEU A 20 -40.74 -5.69 2.30
C LEU A 20 -39.76 -4.59 1.85
N LEU A 21 -40.08 -3.28 1.86
CA LEU A 21 -40.27 -2.51 3.08
C LEU A 21 -39.74 -3.23 4.33
N SER A 22 -38.53 -3.81 4.21
CA SER A 22 -37.62 -3.84 5.33
C SER A 22 -37.47 -2.38 5.70
N CYS A 23 -38.13 -1.98 6.78
CA CYS A 23 -37.74 -0.81 7.53
C CYS A 23 -36.28 -1.06 7.90
N ALA A 24 -35.36 -0.69 7.01
CA ALA A 24 -33.94 -0.70 7.28
C ALA A 24 -33.80 0.17 8.51
N ASN A 25 -33.48 -0.44 9.65
CA ASN A 25 -33.43 0.25 10.92
C ASN A 25 -32.12 1.05 10.92
N PRO A 26 -32.15 2.36 10.66
CA PRO A 26 -30.92 3.13 10.40
C PRO A 26 -30.00 3.11 11.62
N LYS A 27 -30.59 2.97 12.82
CA LYS A 27 -29.86 2.83 14.08
C LYS A 27 -29.12 1.49 14.16
N ALA A 28 -29.78 0.38 13.87
CA ALA A 28 -29.15 -0.95 13.92
C ALA A 28 -28.03 -1.07 12.87
N ASP A 29 -28.26 -0.56 11.66
CA ASP A 29 -27.23 -0.57 10.60
C ASP A 29 -26.03 0.29 11.00
N TYR A 30 -26.24 1.46 11.63
CA TYR A 30 -25.15 2.31 12.10
C TYR A 30 -24.39 1.67 13.28
N GLU A 31 -25.07 0.98 14.19
CA GLU A 31 -24.42 0.24 15.28
C GLU A 31 -23.49 -0.87 14.77
N GLU A 32 -23.86 -1.58 13.69
CA GLU A 32 -22.96 -2.55 13.04
C GLU A 32 -21.73 -1.86 12.43
N VAL A 33 -21.90 -0.71 11.77
CA VAL A 33 -20.76 0.07 11.26
C VAL A 33 -19.83 0.50 12.40
N ARG A 34 -20.38 0.89 13.56
CA ARG A 34 -19.58 1.23 14.75
C ARG A 34 -18.76 0.06 15.28
N LYS A 35 -19.27 -1.18 15.21
CA LYS A 35 -18.49 -2.37 15.58
C LYS A 35 -17.31 -2.57 14.62
N ILE A 36 -17.53 -2.35 13.33
CA ILE A 36 -16.46 -2.42 12.31
C ILE A 36 -15.40 -1.34 12.58
N GLN A 37 -15.82 -0.11 12.87
CA GLN A 37 -14.91 0.99 13.26
C GLN A 37 -14.06 0.60 14.47
N ALA A 38 -14.66 0.10 15.55
CA ALA A 38 -13.96 -0.28 16.76
C ALA A 38 -12.96 -1.44 16.52
N ALA A 39 -13.34 -2.45 15.73
CA ALA A 39 -12.45 -3.53 15.35
C ALA A 39 -11.26 -3.03 14.52
N ALA A 40 -11.51 -2.14 13.55
CA ALA A 40 -10.46 -1.51 12.74
C ALA A 40 -9.51 -0.68 13.61
N GLU A 41 -10.00 0.05 14.60
CA GLU A 41 -9.16 0.81 15.53
C GLU A 41 -8.23 -0.09 16.34
N GLN A 42 -8.74 -1.22 16.85
CA GLN A 42 -7.93 -2.20 17.57
C GLN A 42 -6.82 -2.76 16.68
N VAL A 43 -7.15 -3.19 15.46
CA VAL A 43 -6.16 -3.72 14.50
C VAL A 43 -5.12 -2.66 14.13
N ILE A 44 -5.54 -1.42 13.86
CA ILE A 44 -4.63 -0.32 13.54
C ILE A 44 -3.71 0.03 14.72
N GLY A 45 -4.21 -0.11 15.96
CA GLY A 45 -3.44 0.16 17.17
C GLY A 45 -2.35 -0.86 17.47
N ILE A 46 -2.51 -2.12 17.04
CA ILE A 46 -1.54 -3.20 17.30
C ILE A 46 -0.65 -3.52 16.10
N SER A 47 -1.10 -3.21 14.88
CA SER A 47 -0.36 -3.54 13.66
C SER A 47 0.66 -2.46 13.32
N ALA A 48 1.91 -2.87 13.08
CA ALA A 48 2.94 -2.02 12.48
C ALA A 48 2.81 -1.93 10.95
N ASP A 49 2.04 -2.84 10.35
CA ASP A 49 1.97 -3.03 8.91
C ASP A 49 1.05 -2.00 8.24
N TYR A 50 1.63 -1.13 7.40
CA TYR A 50 0.88 -0.09 6.70
C TYR A 50 -0.20 -0.63 5.76
N ASP A 51 0.03 -1.77 5.09
CA ASP A 51 -0.97 -2.34 4.18
C ASP A 51 -2.19 -2.80 4.95
N VAL A 52 -1.98 -3.45 6.11
CA VAL A 52 -3.05 -3.88 7.00
C VAL A 52 -3.82 -2.66 7.52
N ARG A 53 -3.10 -1.64 8.02
CA ARG A 53 -3.73 -0.42 8.57
C ARG A 53 -4.55 0.33 7.52
N ILE A 54 -4.05 0.43 6.29
CA ILE A 54 -4.75 1.05 5.15
C ILE A 54 -5.97 0.21 4.75
N SER A 55 -5.83 -1.12 4.69
CA SER A 55 -6.92 -2.04 4.37
C SER A 55 -8.06 -1.94 5.39
N GLU A 56 -7.76 -1.77 6.68
CA GLU A 56 -8.79 -1.55 7.69
C GLU A 56 -9.53 -0.22 7.53
N CYS A 57 -8.82 0.86 7.12
CA CYS A 57 -9.51 2.08 6.72
C CYS A 57 -10.45 1.84 5.53
N ASP A 58 -10.03 1.04 4.53
CA ASP A 58 -10.86 0.70 3.38
C ASP A 58 -12.09 -0.14 3.73
N ASN A 59 -11.99 -1.01 4.73
CA ASN A 59 -13.13 -1.77 5.27
C ASN A 59 -14.17 -0.83 5.88
N VAL A 60 -13.74 0.11 6.72
CA VAL A 60 -14.62 1.07 7.38
C VAL A 60 -15.26 2.03 6.38
N ILE A 61 -14.47 2.57 5.44
CA ILE A 61 -14.94 3.47 4.39
C ILE A 61 -16.05 2.80 3.59
N ARG A 62 -15.85 1.56 3.12
CA ARG A 62 -16.87 0.80 2.38
C ARG A 62 -18.14 0.55 3.20
N ALA A 63 -18.01 0.27 4.50
CA ALA A 63 -19.16 0.08 5.38
C ALA A 63 -19.98 1.36 5.54
N LEU A 64 -19.32 2.51 5.73
CA LEU A 64 -19.94 3.83 5.83
C LEU A 64 -20.60 4.25 4.52
N GLU A 65 -19.94 4.05 3.38
CA GLU A 65 -20.55 4.28 2.05
C GLU A 65 -21.77 3.39 1.83
N GLY A 66 -21.70 2.12 2.24
CA GLY A 66 -22.84 1.19 2.20
C GLY A 66 -24.02 1.67 3.04
N LEU A 67 -23.77 2.19 4.25
CA LEU A 67 -24.80 2.78 5.10
C LEU A 67 -25.41 4.03 4.48
N LEU A 68 -24.58 4.96 4.00
CA LEU A 68 -25.04 6.21 3.39
C LEU A 68 -25.82 5.96 2.10
N ASN A 69 -25.50 4.91 1.36
CA ASN A 69 -26.26 4.52 0.18
C ASN A 69 -27.67 4.01 0.54
N LYS A 70 -27.82 3.30 1.66
CA LYS A 70 -29.13 2.83 2.18
C LYS A 70 -29.94 3.93 2.85
N HIS A 71 -29.27 4.84 3.58
CA HIS A 71 -29.88 5.82 4.49
C HIS A 71 -29.40 7.25 4.21
N LYS A 72 -29.58 7.74 2.98
CA LYS A 72 -29.02 9.03 2.51
C LYS A 72 -29.41 10.25 3.35
N GLU A 73 -30.63 10.24 3.87
CA GLU A 73 -31.22 11.33 4.68
C GLU A 73 -31.67 10.85 6.06
N GLY A 74 -31.19 9.67 6.49
CA GLY A 74 -31.51 9.13 7.81
C GLY A 74 -30.90 9.96 8.94
N GLU A 75 -31.43 9.81 10.15
CA GLU A 75 -30.96 10.48 11.38
C GLU A 75 -29.43 10.38 11.57
N TRP A 76 -28.83 9.26 11.17
CA TRP A 76 -27.41 8.97 11.31
C TRP A 76 -26.55 9.38 10.10
N ALA A 77 -27.14 9.93 9.03
CA ALA A 77 -26.44 10.24 7.80
C ALA A 77 -25.38 11.35 7.99
N ALA A 78 -25.65 12.33 8.85
CA ALA A 78 -24.69 13.39 9.16
C ALA A 78 -23.46 12.82 9.91
N ALA A 79 -23.68 11.99 10.93
CA ALA A 79 -22.62 11.33 11.68
C ALA A 79 -21.79 10.40 10.78
N ALA A 80 -22.45 9.58 9.97
CA ALA A 80 -21.77 8.67 9.04
C ALA A 80 -20.92 9.41 7.98
N ARG A 81 -21.35 10.59 7.51
CA ARG A 81 -20.53 11.44 6.61
C ARG A 81 -19.30 12.00 7.32
N ALA A 82 -19.44 12.44 8.57
CA ALA A 82 -18.32 12.94 9.36
C ALA A 82 -17.29 11.83 9.63
N ASP A 83 -17.77 10.65 10.03
CA ASP A 83 -16.93 9.46 10.21
C ASP A 83 -16.21 9.10 8.90
N LEU A 84 -16.93 9.09 7.77
CA LEU A 84 -16.36 8.78 6.46
C LEU A 84 -15.20 9.72 6.13
N GLY A 85 -15.39 11.04 6.31
CA GLY A 85 -14.32 12.02 6.09
C GLY A 85 -13.12 11.83 7.02
N SER A 86 -13.35 11.47 8.28
CA SER A 86 -12.28 11.15 9.25
C SER A 86 -11.46 9.93 8.81
N TRP A 87 -12.14 8.84 8.40
CA TRP A 87 -11.48 7.62 7.96
C TRP A 87 -10.73 7.78 6.63
N GLN A 88 -11.28 8.55 5.68
CA GLN A 88 -10.58 8.92 4.45
C GLN A 88 -9.31 9.74 4.75
N SER A 89 -9.40 10.70 5.66
CA SER A 89 -8.25 11.51 6.08
C SER A 89 -7.18 10.66 6.75
N ARG A 90 -7.58 9.72 7.61
CA ARG A 90 -6.66 8.76 8.27
C ARG A 90 -5.96 7.86 7.26
N LYS A 91 -6.69 7.33 6.28
CA LYS A 91 -6.11 6.53 5.17
C LYS A 91 -5.05 7.33 4.42
N ALA A 92 -5.37 8.57 4.04
CA ALA A 92 -4.45 9.44 3.32
C ALA A 92 -3.19 9.75 4.16
N ALA A 93 -3.34 9.97 5.46
CA ALA A 93 -2.20 10.19 6.36
C ALA A 93 -1.26 8.96 6.42
N LEU A 94 -1.81 7.75 6.52
CA LEU A 94 -1.03 6.52 6.51
C LEU A 94 -0.28 6.31 5.19
N GLN A 95 -0.94 6.60 4.06
CA GLN A 95 -0.33 6.52 2.73
C GLN A 95 0.80 7.53 2.54
N ASN A 96 0.59 8.77 2.98
CA ASN A 96 1.63 9.80 2.93
C ASN A 96 2.84 9.43 3.79
N GLU A 97 2.60 8.86 4.96
CA GLU A 97 3.68 8.45 5.87
C GLU A 97 4.56 7.36 5.25
N ILE A 98 3.98 6.27 4.72
CA ILE A 98 4.77 5.20 4.09
C ILE A 98 5.47 5.70 2.82
N ASN A 99 4.82 6.56 2.02
CA ASN A 99 5.44 7.15 0.83
C ASN A 99 6.63 8.04 1.20
N SER A 100 6.54 8.80 2.29
CA SER A 100 7.64 9.61 2.81
C SER A 100 8.83 8.75 3.23
N LEU A 101 8.59 7.64 3.94
CA LEU A 101 9.65 6.72 4.37
C LEU A 101 10.34 6.04 3.18
N ILE A 102 9.56 5.65 2.16
CA ILE A 102 10.11 5.09 0.92
C ILE A 102 10.94 6.13 0.17
N ALA A 103 10.46 7.37 0.06
CA ALA A 103 11.19 8.44 -0.59
C ALA A 103 12.50 8.76 0.12
N GLU A 104 12.49 8.78 1.46
CA GLU A 104 13.70 8.92 2.27
C GLU A 104 14.70 7.79 2.01
N LEU A 105 14.22 6.53 2.03
CA LEU A 105 15.04 5.37 1.74
C LEU A 105 15.67 5.44 0.34
N SER A 106 14.87 5.71 -0.70
CA SER A 106 15.37 5.87 -2.07
C SER A 106 16.41 6.99 -2.17
N GLY A 107 16.24 8.09 -1.44
CA GLY A 107 17.23 9.16 -1.35
C GLY A 107 18.56 8.67 -0.77
N ARG A 108 18.52 7.93 0.35
CA ARG A 108 19.73 7.37 0.99
C ARG A 108 20.39 6.30 0.11
N LEU A 109 19.62 5.46 -0.57
CA LEU A 109 20.12 4.45 -1.51
C LEU A 109 20.82 5.10 -2.71
N ARG A 110 20.24 6.18 -3.27
CA ARG A 110 20.89 6.95 -4.34
C ARG A 110 22.24 7.51 -3.91
N LEU A 111 22.33 8.07 -2.70
CA LEU A 111 23.59 8.58 -2.16
C LEU A 111 24.62 7.46 -2.00
N LYS A 112 24.22 6.33 -1.42
CA LYS A 112 25.05 5.13 -1.28
C LYS A 112 25.55 4.62 -2.63
N ALA A 113 24.70 4.56 -3.65
CA ALA A 113 25.08 4.16 -5.00
C ALA A 113 26.14 5.10 -5.60
N ALA A 114 25.99 6.42 -5.41
CA ALA A 114 26.97 7.40 -5.86
C ALA A 114 28.30 7.33 -5.09
N GLU A 115 28.26 7.06 -3.78
CA GLU A 115 29.44 6.86 -2.93
C GLU A 115 30.21 5.61 -3.34
N GLU A 116 29.54 4.48 -3.50
CA GLU A 116 30.18 3.21 -3.89
C GLU A 116 30.75 3.26 -5.31
N SER A 117 30.06 3.94 -6.23
CA SER A 117 30.56 4.17 -7.59
C SER A 117 31.83 5.02 -7.60
N ARG A 118 31.88 6.09 -6.79
CA ARG A 118 33.08 6.91 -6.62
C ARG A 118 34.20 6.16 -5.90
N ARG A 119 33.87 5.31 -4.91
CA ARG A 119 34.87 4.47 -4.25
C ARG A 119 35.55 3.52 -5.23
N LYS A 120 34.81 2.98 -6.20
CA LYS A 120 35.37 2.15 -7.27
C LYS A 120 36.24 2.94 -8.24
N HIS A 121 35.89 4.19 -8.54
CA HIS A 121 36.68 5.07 -9.43
C HIS A 121 36.95 6.45 -8.79
N PRO A 122 37.91 6.54 -7.84
CA PRO A 122 38.08 7.69 -6.95
C PRO A 122 38.49 8.99 -7.66
N PHE A 123 39.05 8.90 -8.87
CA PHE A 123 39.46 10.06 -9.67
C PHE A 123 38.39 10.54 -10.65
N SER A 124 37.15 10.09 -10.48
CA SER A 124 36.04 10.42 -11.37
C SER A 124 34.99 11.26 -10.65
N SER A 125 34.37 12.19 -11.37
CA SER A 125 33.22 12.96 -10.87
C SER A 125 31.91 12.31 -11.30
N LEU A 126 30.89 12.43 -10.45
CA LEU A 126 29.54 12.00 -10.80
C LEU A 126 28.93 12.98 -11.81
N GLU A 127 28.59 12.48 -13.00
CA GLU A 127 27.89 13.25 -14.03
C GLU A 127 26.37 13.08 -13.90
N LEU A 128 25.94 11.82 -13.87
CA LEU A 128 24.53 11.47 -13.86
C LEU A 128 24.30 10.21 -13.03
N ILE A 129 23.17 10.17 -12.33
CA ILE A 129 22.66 8.97 -11.67
C ILE A 129 21.16 8.94 -11.87
N TYR A 130 20.64 7.83 -12.38
CA TYR A 130 19.21 7.59 -12.48
C TYR A 130 18.86 6.16 -12.10
N LEU A 131 17.66 5.99 -11.55
CA LEU A 131 17.13 4.70 -11.14
C LEU A 131 16.72 3.91 -12.39
N GLU A 132 17.26 2.70 -12.56
CA GLU A 132 16.87 1.79 -13.64
C GLU A 132 15.76 0.84 -13.20
N ASN A 133 15.88 0.30 -11.99
CA ASN A 133 14.94 -0.67 -11.46
C ASN A 133 14.81 -0.54 -9.95
N GLN A 134 13.61 -0.78 -9.45
CA GLN A 134 13.31 -0.86 -8.03
C GLN A 134 12.49 -2.12 -7.76
N THR A 135 12.91 -2.87 -6.75
CA THR A 135 12.18 -4.03 -6.23
C THR A 135 11.87 -3.79 -4.76
N ARG A 136 10.65 -4.15 -4.35
CA ARG A 136 10.19 -3.99 -2.97
C ARG A 136 9.68 -5.34 -2.49
N ILE A 137 10.12 -5.75 -1.30
CA ILE A 137 9.76 -7.02 -0.69
C ILE A 137 9.39 -6.74 0.76
N LYS A 138 8.23 -7.23 1.16
CA LYS A 138 7.80 -7.16 2.55
C LYS A 138 8.25 -8.41 3.28
N GLN A 139 8.92 -8.24 4.42
CA GLN A 139 9.40 -9.33 5.26
C GLN A 139 9.12 -9.03 6.73
N GLY A 140 8.06 -9.65 7.26
CA GLY A 140 7.56 -9.32 8.60
C GLY A 140 7.20 -7.83 8.70
N ASN A 141 7.76 -7.15 9.70
CA ASN A 141 7.55 -5.72 9.92
C ASN A 141 8.47 -4.82 9.08
N ASN A 142 9.22 -5.38 8.13
CA ASN A 142 10.15 -4.64 7.30
C ASN A 142 9.64 -4.53 5.86
N LEU A 143 9.74 -3.34 5.29
CA LEU A 143 9.69 -3.13 3.85
C LEU A 143 11.12 -3.03 3.33
N LEU A 144 11.60 -4.08 2.67
CA LEU A 144 12.91 -4.13 2.05
C LEU A 144 12.83 -3.57 0.64
N VAL A 145 13.81 -2.74 0.28
CA VAL A 145 13.90 -2.11 -1.03
C VAL A 145 15.28 -2.37 -1.60
N LYS A 146 15.31 -2.84 -2.85
CA LYS A 146 16.53 -3.01 -3.63
C LYS A 146 16.40 -2.19 -4.91
N GLU A 147 17.36 -1.30 -5.12
CA GLU A 147 17.41 -0.35 -6.22
C GLU A 147 18.66 -0.57 -7.05
N THR A 148 18.51 -0.44 -8.36
CA THR A 148 19.61 -0.51 -9.32
C THR A 148 19.69 0.81 -10.04
N TYR A 149 20.86 1.43 -9.97
CA TYR A 149 21.15 2.73 -10.54
C TYR A 149 22.11 2.60 -11.71
N SER A 150 21.83 3.34 -12.78
CA SER A 150 22.83 3.67 -13.78
C SER A 150 23.59 4.90 -13.30
N VAL A 151 24.91 4.79 -13.21
CA VAL A 151 25.80 5.84 -12.75
C VAL A 151 26.79 6.18 -13.85
N ARG A 152 26.76 7.42 -14.32
CA ARG A 152 27.74 7.97 -15.24
C ARG A 152 28.80 8.76 -14.49
N LEU A 153 30.05 8.41 -14.70
CA LEU A 153 31.21 9.08 -14.13
C LEU A 153 32.05 9.71 -15.23
N LEU A 154 32.56 10.91 -15.01
CA LEU A 154 33.52 11.59 -15.87
C LEU A 154 34.93 11.38 -15.33
N THR A 155 35.84 10.86 -16.16
CA THR A 155 37.26 10.71 -15.80
C THR A 155 38.09 11.79 -16.46
N GLY A 156 38.96 12.46 -15.70
CA GLY A 156 39.92 13.43 -16.23
C GLY A 156 41.28 12.84 -16.63
N LEU A 157 41.57 11.59 -16.26
CA LEU A 157 42.82 10.91 -16.59
C LEU A 157 42.80 10.47 -18.07
N PHE A 158 43.65 11.07 -18.90
CA PHE A 158 43.84 10.76 -20.33
C PHE A 158 42.70 11.19 -21.29
N GLY A 159 42.10 12.36 -21.03
CA GLY A 159 40.96 12.90 -21.79
C GLY A 159 39.62 12.56 -21.13
N ILE A 160 38.58 13.34 -21.43
CA ILE A 160 37.25 13.12 -20.83
C ILE A 160 36.69 11.79 -21.34
N ARG A 161 36.64 10.78 -20.48
CA ARG A 161 35.91 9.53 -20.75
C ARG A 161 34.70 9.44 -19.83
N VAL A 162 33.60 8.94 -20.38
CA VAL A 162 32.39 8.64 -19.63
C VAL A 162 32.40 7.15 -19.30
N MET A 163 32.50 6.82 -18.01
CA MET A 163 32.29 5.45 -17.53
C MET A 163 30.85 5.28 -17.09
N LYS A 164 30.27 4.13 -17.42
CA LYS A 164 28.94 3.74 -16.98
C LYS A 164 29.08 2.59 -16.00
N LEU A 165 28.38 2.69 -14.88
CA LEU A 165 28.31 1.66 -13.87
C LEU A 165 26.86 1.35 -13.58
N THR A 166 26.56 0.07 -13.42
CA THR A 166 25.30 -0.37 -12.82
C THR A 166 25.56 -0.69 -11.35
N THR A 167 25.01 0.14 -10.46
CA THR A 167 25.20 0.00 -9.01
C THR A 167 23.89 -0.40 -8.35
N THR A 168 23.86 -1.59 -7.78
CA THR A 168 22.73 -2.13 -7.04
C THR A 168 22.97 -1.99 -5.54
N VAL A 169 22.02 -1.38 -4.84
CA VAL A 169 22.03 -1.12 -3.40
C VAL A 169 20.72 -1.61 -2.78
N SER A 170 20.74 -1.89 -1.49
CA SER A 170 19.56 -2.31 -0.74
C SER A 170 19.49 -1.70 0.64
N GLY A 171 18.29 -1.72 1.22
CA GLY A 171 18.01 -1.28 2.57
C GLY A 171 16.55 -1.55 2.90
N GLY A 172 16.03 -0.89 3.92
CA GLY A 172 14.65 -1.07 4.31
C GLY A 172 14.08 -0.03 5.25
N VAL A 173 12.78 -0.17 5.48
CA VAL A 173 12.00 0.57 6.46
C VAL A 173 11.48 -0.42 7.49
N ALA A 174 11.90 -0.27 8.75
CA ALA A 174 11.30 -0.97 9.87
C ALA A 174 9.98 -0.26 10.23
N MET A 175 8.85 -0.85 9.87
CA MET A 175 7.54 -0.17 9.92
C MET A 175 7.05 0.11 11.35
N ASP A 176 7.49 -0.69 12.31
CA ASP A 176 7.17 -0.56 13.74
C ASP A 176 7.82 0.69 14.37
N SER A 177 9.09 0.92 14.04
CA SER A 177 9.90 2.00 14.57
C SER A 177 10.01 3.19 13.62
N LYS A 178 9.48 3.04 12.40
CA LYS A 178 9.58 4.00 11.29
C LYS A 178 11.02 4.38 10.95
N LYS A 179 11.97 3.46 11.20
CA LYS A 179 13.39 3.69 10.97
C LYS A 179 13.78 3.24 9.58
N VAL A 180 14.47 4.12 8.86
CA VAL A 180 15.09 3.84 7.57
C VAL A 180 16.53 3.37 7.79
N PHE A 181 16.90 2.26 7.17
CA PHE A 181 18.27 1.73 7.17
C PHE A 181 18.73 1.39 5.75
N VAL A 182 20.04 1.44 5.54
CA VAL A 182 20.71 1.09 4.27
C VAL A 182 21.70 -0.02 4.56
N ASP A 183 21.72 -1.05 3.73
CA ASP A 183 22.65 -2.16 3.87
C ASP A 183 24.07 -1.70 3.51
N GLU A 184 25.08 -2.30 4.15
CA GLU A 184 26.47 -1.88 3.94
C GLU A 184 26.98 -2.18 2.52
N GLY A 185 26.48 -3.27 1.92
CA GLY A 185 26.94 -3.79 0.63
C GLY A 185 26.31 -3.13 -0.59
N ALA A 186 27.10 -3.04 -1.67
CA ALA A 186 26.61 -2.69 -3.00
C ALA A 186 27.24 -3.63 -4.04
N GLN A 187 26.47 -3.95 -5.08
CA GLN A 187 26.97 -4.72 -6.24
C GLN A 187 27.19 -3.74 -7.40
N ILE A 188 28.41 -3.68 -7.94
CA ILE A 188 28.77 -2.76 -9.04
C ILE A 188 29.20 -3.56 -10.27
N ARG A 189 28.60 -3.27 -11.42
CA ARG A 189 28.96 -3.83 -12.73
C ARG A 189 29.36 -2.71 -13.70
N GLU A 190 30.28 -3.01 -14.61
CA GLU A 190 30.75 -2.12 -15.70
C GLU A 190 30.16 -2.55 -17.05
#